data_AF-X1CYB1-F1
#
_entry.id   AF-X1CYB1-F1
#
_cell.length_a   1.000
_cell.length_b   1.000
_cell.length_c   1.000
_cell.angle_alpha   90.00
_cell.angle_beta   90.00
_cell.angle_gamma   90.00
#
_symmetry.space_group_name_H-M   'P 1'
#
loop_
_entity.id
_entity.type
_entity.pdbx_description
1 polymer ?
#
loop_
_entity_poly.entity_id
_entity_poly.type
_entity_poly.pdbx_seq_one_letter_code
_entity_poly.pdbx_strand_id
1 'polypeptide(L)'
;VDATDIDRQLKYFYLMDKEKKYSNENLYIKAYYLHHLLDYFMETRVDILNIELVFKKFLEEKVISAITDAEGNLINFQKELNEIFQLLRENKEELYDDLKGKYLRNREMENKKVL
;
A
#
# COMPACT_ATOMS: atom_id res chain seq x y z
N VAL A 1 -5.85 15.39 -6.29
CA VAL A 1 -6.21 15.39 -4.86
C VAL A 1 -5.23 16.33 -4.19
N ASP A 2 -5.72 17.36 -3.52
CA ASP A 2 -4.86 18.35 -2.86
C ASP A 2 -4.21 17.70 -1.63
N ALA A 3 -2.95 18.03 -1.32
CA ALA A 3 -2.21 17.41 -0.22
C ALA A 3 -2.92 17.60 1.14
N THR A 4 -3.72 18.65 1.24
CA THR A 4 -4.59 19.01 2.37
C THR A 4 -5.75 18.02 2.59
N ASP A 5 -6.28 17.41 1.53
CA ASP A 5 -7.38 16.43 1.66
C ASP A 5 -6.88 15.08 2.16
N ILE A 6 -5.72 14.63 1.69
CA ILE A 6 -5.09 13.38 2.13
C ILE A 6 -4.70 13.48 3.60
N ASP A 7 -4.05 14.58 4.00
CA ASP A 7 -3.66 14.81 5.40
C ASP A 7 -4.88 14.81 6.34
N ARG A 8 -5.98 15.47 5.94
CA ARG A 8 -7.24 15.48 6.70
C ARG A 8 -7.83 14.07 6.84
N GLN A 9 -7.81 13.28 5.78
CA GLN A 9 -8.33 11.91 5.79
C GLN A 9 -7.50 10.98 6.68
N LEU A 10 -6.17 11.07 6.58
CA LEU A 10 -5.24 10.31 7.42
C LEU A 10 -5.40 10.67 8.90
N LYS A 11 -5.55 11.96 9.22
CA LYS A 11 -5.86 12.42 10.59
C LYS A 11 -7.16 11.83 11.11
N TYR A 12 -8.22 11.85 10.30
CA TYR A 12 -9.51 11.26 10.67
C TYR A 12 -9.39 9.76 10.93
N PHE A 13 -8.73 9.01 10.04
CA PHE A 13 -8.53 7.57 10.21
C PHE A 13 -7.66 7.22 11.42
N TYR A 14 -6.63 8.01 11.67
CA TYR A 14 -5.82 7.85 12.88
C TYR A 14 -6.62 8.08 14.16
N LEU A 15 -7.52 9.07 14.19
CA LEU A 15 -8.43 9.28 15.32
C LEU A 15 -9.39 8.10 15.49
N MET A 16 -9.97 7.60 14.40
CA MET A 16 -10.85 6.43 14.43
C MET A 16 -10.13 5.17 14.95
N ASP A 17 -8.85 5.00 14.60
CA ASP A 17 -8.01 3.92 15.14
C ASP A 17 -7.74 4.09 16.65
N LYS A 18 -7.50 5.32 17.13
CA LYS A 18 -7.34 5.62 18.56
C LYS A 18 -8.61 5.41 19.38
N GLU A 19 -9.78 5.76 18.84
CA GLU A 19 -11.07 5.66 19.56
C GLU A 19 -11.58 4.22 19.68
N LYS A 20 -11.13 3.32 18.80
CA LYS A 20 -11.42 1.88 18.91
C LYS A 20 -10.65 1.28 20.10
N LYS A 21 -11.39 1.04 21.19
CA LYS A 21 -10.95 0.41 22.46
C LYS A 21 -10.20 -0.95 22.36
N TYR A 22 -10.03 -1.55 21.18
CA TYR A 22 -9.55 -2.94 21.03
C TYR A 22 -8.60 -3.23 19.86
N SER A 23 -7.87 -2.25 19.31
CA SER A 23 -6.87 -2.61 18.27
C SER A 23 -5.75 -1.57 18.18
N ASN A 24 -4.58 -1.89 18.73
CA ASN A 24 -3.32 -1.17 18.49
C ASN A 24 -2.80 -1.37 17.04
N GLU A 25 -3.66 -1.70 16.09
CA GLU A 25 -3.22 -2.19 14.78
C GLU A 25 -3.35 -1.17 13.65
N ASN A 26 -3.79 0.07 13.94
CA ASN A 26 -3.94 1.14 12.95
C ASN A 26 -4.68 0.65 11.70
N LEU A 27 -5.83 -0.01 11.90
CA LEU A 27 -6.55 -0.76 10.88
C LEU A 27 -7.09 0.15 9.77
N TYR A 28 -7.61 1.33 10.10
CA TYR A 28 -8.08 2.28 9.10
C TYR A 28 -6.91 2.84 8.28
N ILE A 29 -5.79 3.15 8.93
CA ILE A 29 -4.57 3.58 8.24
C ILE A 29 -4.05 2.48 7.29
N LYS A 30 -4.02 1.23 7.74
CA LYS A 30 -3.61 0.10 6.90
C LYS A 30 -4.53 -0.10 5.71
N ALA A 31 -5.85 -0.06 5.94
CA ALA A 31 -6.84 -0.19 4.88
C ALA A 31 -6.70 0.92 3.84
N TYR A 32 -6.45 2.16 4.27
CA TYR A 32 -6.19 3.29 3.39
C TYR A 32 -4.99 3.02 2.47
N TYR A 33 -3.82 2.69 3.05
CA TYR A 33 -2.62 2.45 2.24
C TYR A 33 -2.72 1.22 1.37
N LEU A 34 -3.33 0.13 1.86
CA LEU A 34 -3.54 -1.08 1.07
C LEU A 34 -4.42 -0.80 -0.14
N HIS A 35 -5.53 -0.09 0.04
CA HIS A 35 -6.42 0.27 -1.06
C HIS A 35 -5.69 1.10 -2.13
N HIS A 36 -4.99 2.15 -1.71
CA HIS A 36 -4.24 2.99 -2.65
C HIS A 36 -3.08 2.27 -3.32
N LEU A 37 -2.45 1.32 -2.64
CA LEU A 37 -1.40 0.49 -3.24
C LEU A 37 -1.98 -0.46 -4.28
N LEU A 38 -3.13 -1.09 -4.02
CA LEU A 38 -3.82 -1.94 -5.00
C LEU A 38 -4.29 -1.14 -6.22
N ASP A 39 -4.81 0.07 -6.02
CA ASP A 39 -5.12 0.98 -7.12
C ASP A 39 -3.84 1.32 -7.91
N TYR A 40 -2.72 1.56 -7.23
CA TYR A 40 -1.43 1.84 -7.87
C TYR A 40 -0.94 0.68 -8.75
N PHE A 41 -1.12 -0.57 -8.33
CA PHE A 41 -0.83 -1.74 -9.16
C PHE A 41 -1.67 -1.76 -10.45
N MET A 42 -2.90 -1.26 -10.41
CA MET A 42 -3.82 -1.26 -11.54
C MET A 42 -3.64 -0.05 -12.48
N GLU A 43 -3.33 1.11 -11.91
CA GLU A 43 -3.18 2.37 -12.63
C GLU A 43 -1.82 2.49 -13.35
N THR A 44 -0.78 1.86 -12.80
CA THR A 44 0.58 2.04 -13.31
C THR A 44 0.98 0.98 -14.33
N ARG A 45 1.93 1.35 -15.19
CA ARG A 45 2.59 0.44 -16.14
C ARG A 45 3.83 -0.23 -15.54
N VAL A 46 4.01 -0.16 -14.22
CA VAL A 46 5.16 -0.78 -13.55
C VAL A 46 5.00 -2.29 -13.66
N ASP A 47 6.11 -3.00 -13.96
CA ASP A 47 6.10 -4.46 -13.97
C ASP A 47 5.74 -4.98 -12.57
N ILE A 48 4.54 -5.52 -12.42
CA ILE A 48 3.99 -6.04 -11.16
C ILE A 48 4.83 -7.23 -10.65
N LEU A 49 5.53 -7.93 -11.54
CA LEU A 49 6.47 -8.99 -11.17
C LEU A 49 7.70 -8.42 -10.44
N ASN A 50 7.99 -7.13 -10.60
CA ASN A 50 8.98 -6.41 -9.81
C ASN A 50 8.29 -5.61 -8.69
N ILE A 51 7.77 -6.36 -7.70
CA ILE A 51 7.01 -5.80 -6.59
C ILE A 51 7.80 -4.74 -5.79
N GLU A 52 9.13 -4.88 -5.69
CA GLU A 52 10.00 -3.90 -5.03
C GLU A 52 10.01 -2.55 -5.76
N LEU A 53 10.02 -2.58 -7.08
CA LEU A 53 9.94 -1.36 -7.89
C LEU A 53 8.58 -0.67 -7.71
N VAL A 54 7.49 -1.45 -7.64
CA VAL A 54 6.15 -0.90 -7.35
C VAL A 54 6.13 -0.23 -5.98
N PHE A 55 6.61 -0.90 -4.93
CA PHE A 55 6.63 -0.32 -3.58
C PHE A 55 7.45 0.95 -3.49
N LYS A 56 8.65 0.95 -4.10
CA LYS A 56 9.49 2.15 -4.17
C LYS A 56 8.76 3.31 -4.84
N LYS A 57 8.14 3.06 -5.99
CA LYS A 57 7.42 4.08 -6.76
C LYS A 57 6.18 4.59 -6.04
N PHE A 58 5.44 3.70 -5.38
CA PHE A 58 4.30 4.06 -4.55
C PHE A 58 4.71 4.98 -3.38
N LEU A 59 5.81 4.67 -2.68
CA LEU A 59 6.34 5.53 -1.62
C LEU A 59 6.71 6.93 -2.13
N GLU A 60 7.37 7.00 -3.30
CA GLU A 60 7.81 8.26 -3.90
C GLU A 60 6.63 9.15 -4.35
N GLU A 61 5.55 8.54 -4.83
CA GLU A 61 4.50 9.26 -5.59
C GLU A 61 3.19 9.47 -4.83
N LYS A 62 2.87 8.60 -3.86
CA LYS A 62 1.51 8.52 -3.28
C LYS A 62 1.47 8.55 -1.76
N VAL A 63 2.60 8.36 -1.07
CA VAL A 63 2.62 8.14 0.38
C VAL A 63 2.93 9.43 1.15
N ILE A 64 2.05 9.78 2.09
CA ILE A 64 2.35 10.72 3.17
C ILE A 64 2.74 9.91 4.41
N SER A 65 4.04 9.63 4.57
CA SER A 65 4.51 8.69 5.60
C SER A 65 4.36 9.20 7.03
N ALA A 66 4.08 10.50 7.21
CA ALA A 66 3.85 11.08 8.52
C ALA A 66 2.85 12.23 8.51
N ILE A 67 2.07 12.34 9.58
CA ILE A 67 1.15 13.44 9.85
C ILE A 67 1.46 14.05 11.22
N THR A 68 0.91 15.22 11.51
CA THR A 68 0.95 15.82 12.85
C THR A 68 -0.43 15.68 13.50
N ASP A 69 -0.50 15.26 14.77
CA ASP A 69 -1.78 15.27 15.51
C ASP A 69 -2.17 16.65 16.02
N ALA A 70 -3.31 16.72 16.73
CA ALA A 70 -3.83 17.95 17.33
C ALA A 70 -2.91 18.53 18.43
N GLU A 71 -2.00 17.73 18.98
CA GLU A 71 -1.06 18.10 20.03
C GLU A 71 0.30 18.53 19.46
N GLY A 72 0.49 18.42 18.14
CA GLY A 72 1.74 18.75 17.47
C GLY A 72 2.73 17.57 17.39
N ASN A 73 2.34 16.36 17.79
CA ASN A 73 3.20 15.19 17.72
C ASN A 73 3.26 14.64 16.29
N LEU A 74 4.46 14.29 15.85
CA LEU A 74 4.67 13.61 14.58
C LEU A 74 4.31 12.13 14.70
N ILE A 75 3.38 11.68 13.87
CA ILE A 75 2.95 10.29 13.76
C ILE A 75 3.51 9.73 12.48
N ASN A 76 4.27 8.64 12.57
CA ASN A 76 4.88 7.98 11.43
C ASN A 76 4.18 6.64 11.15
N PHE A 77 3.80 6.42 9.88
CA PHE A 77 3.09 5.23 9.41
C PHE A 77 4.00 4.19 8.73
N GLN A 78 5.33 4.32 8.86
CA GLN A 78 6.29 3.44 8.22
C GLN A 78 6.13 1.98 8.67
N LYS A 79 5.73 1.76 9.92
CA LYS A 79 5.48 0.41 10.44
C LYS A 79 4.33 -0.24 9.68
N GLU A 80 3.22 0.46 9.54
CA GLU A 80 2.02 0.00 8.83
C GLU A 80 2.31 -0.27 7.35
N LEU A 81 3.06 0.63 6.70
CA LEU A 81 3.50 0.45 5.32
C LEU A 81 4.39 -0.79 5.15
N ASN A 82 5.34 -1.00 6.07
CA ASN A 82 6.22 -2.17 6.03
C ASN A 82 5.45 -3.47 6.21
N GLU A 83 4.46 -3.50 7.11
CA GLU A 83 3.60 -4.67 7.33
C GLU A 83 2.78 -5.00 6.06
N ILE A 84 2.22 -3.98 5.40
CA ILE A 84 1.51 -4.16 4.12
C ILE A 84 2.46 -4.70 3.05
N PHE A 85 3.63 -4.10 2.88
CA PHE A 85 4.60 -4.54 1.87
C PHE A 85 5.10 -5.95 2.12
N GLN A 86 5.35 -6.30 3.38
CA GLN A 86 5.73 -7.65 3.75
C GLN A 86 4.64 -8.66 3.38
N LEU A 87 3.39 -8.37 3.75
CA LEU A 87 2.25 -9.23 3.44
C LEU A 87 2.12 -9.48 1.93
N LEU A 88 2.19 -8.42 1.13
CA LEU A 88 2.08 -8.54 -0.33
C LEU A 88 3.29 -9.22 -0.96
N ARG A 89 4.49 -9.05 -0.40
CA ARG A 89 5.70 -9.76 -0.85
C ARG A 89 5.60 -11.26 -0.61
N GLU A 90 5.11 -11.64 0.57
CA GLU A 90 4.93 -13.06 0.95
C GLU A 90 3.85 -13.75 0.10
N ASN A 91 2.88 -12.99 -0.41
CA ASN A 91 1.74 -13.49 -1.22
C ASN A 91 1.76 -12.95 -2.66
N LYS A 92 2.95 -12.74 -3.23
CA LYS A 92 3.11 -12.08 -4.54
C LYS A 92 2.46 -12.84 -5.70
N GLU A 93 2.37 -14.17 -5.60
CA GLU A 93 1.84 -15.02 -6.66
C GLU A 93 0.31 -14.93 -6.71
N GLU A 94 -0.32 -14.95 -5.54
CA GLU A 94 -1.75 -14.73 -5.33
C GLU A 94 -2.14 -13.30 -5.73
N LEU A 95 -1.35 -12.30 -5.29
CA LEU A 95 -1.55 -10.90 -5.68
C LEU A 95 -1.56 -10.74 -7.21
N TYR A 96 -0.62 -11.38 -7.90
CA TYR A 96 -0.57 -11.34 -9.36
C TYR A 96 -1.81 -11.99 -9.98
N ASP A 97 -2.22 -13.16 -9.49
CA ASP A 97 -3.41 -13.86 -9.97
C ASP A 97 -4.68 -13.03 -9.78
N ASP A 98 -4.81 -12.33 -8.64
CA ASP A 98 -5.94 -11.47 -8.34
C ASP A 98 -5.97 -10.21 -9.23
N LEU A 99 -4.81 -9.61 -9.52
CA LEU A 99 -4.71 -8.38 -10.31
C LEU A 99 -4.83 -8.60 -11.83
N LYS A 100 -4.27 -9.70 -12.36
CA LYS A 100 -4.16 -9.93 -13.82
C LYS A 100 -4.88 -11.20 -14.28
N GLY A 101 -5.20 -12.11 -13.37
CA GLY A 101 -5.73 -13.43 -13.70
C GLY A 101 -4.61 -14.45 -13.94
N LYS A 102 -4.83 -15.66 -13.37
CA LYS A 102 -3.89 -16.79 -13.38
C LYS A 102 -3.34 -17.19 -14.75
N TYR A 103 -4.12 -16.99 -15.82
CA TYR A 103 -3.70 -17.33 -17.18
C TYR A 103 -2.54 -16.45 -17.68
N LEU A 104 -2.53 -15.17 -17.35
CA LEU A 104 -1.48 -14.24 -17.81
C LEU A 104 -0.15 -14.50 -17.10
N ARG A 105 -0.18 -14.96 -15.83
CA ARG A 105 1.03 -15.28 -15.06
C ARG A 105 1.87 -16.35 -15.73
N ASN A 106 1.23 -17.45 -16.12
CA ASN A 106 1.91 -18.59 -16.72
C ASN A 106 2.56 -18.20 -18.05
N ARG A 107 1.86 -17.41 -18.86
CA ARG A 107 2.36 -16.93 -20.16
C ARG A 107 3.58 -16.01 -20.03
N GLU A 108 3.58 -15.11 -19.05
CA GLU A 108 4.71 -14.21 -18.83
C GLU A 108 5.93 -14.91 -18.22
N MET A 109 5.70 -15.88 -17.34
CA MET A 109 6.78 -16.72 -16.80
C MET A 109 7.39 -17.64 -17.86
N GLU A 110 6.59 -18.19 -18.77
CA GLU A 110 7.09 -18.95 -19.92
C GLU A 110 7.94 -18.08 -20.85
N ASN A 111 7.49 -16.87 -21.17
CA ASN A 111 8.25 -15.93 -22.01
C ASN A 111 9.57 -15.48 -21.37
N LYS A 112 9.61 -15.30 -20.03
CA LYS A 112 10.85 -14.95 -19.30
C LYS A 112 11.84 -16.12 -19.16
N LYS A 113 11.44 -17.38 -19.39
CA LYS A 113 12.33 -18.56 -19.41
C LYS A 113 13.01 -18.81 -20.76
N VAL A 114 12.53 -18.16 -21.82
CA VAL A 114 13.01 -18.35 -23.21
C VAL A 114 14.06 -17.29 -23.60
N LEU A 115 14.35 -16.35 -22.71
CA LEU A 115 15.45 -15.37 -22.79
C LEU A 115 16.57 -15.75 -21.83
#